data_AF-A0A1B2DNV5-F1
#
_entry.id   AF-A0A1B2DNV5-F1
#
_cell.length_a   1.000
_cell.length_b   1.000
_cell.length_c   1.000
_cell.angle_alpha   90.00
_cell.angle_beta   90.00
_cell.angle_gamma   90.00
#
_symmetry.space_group_name_H-M   'P 1'
#
loop_
_entity.id
_entity.type
_entity.pdbx_description
1 polymer ?
#
loop_
_entity_poly.entity_id
_entity_poly.type
_entity_poly.pdbx_seq_one_letter_code
_entity_poly.pdbx_strand_id
1 'polypeptide(L)'
;MIKIATITESILNKIRSMIENEEVKETIQQDLPLSLLWPMLESIRVIELVVAIEKEYDIILPDELLGHGSKWTTIGDLASEVGRLANEKERSRSPGI
;
A
#
# COMPACT_ATOMS: atom_id res chain seq x y z
N MET A 1 9.58 0.38 15.41
CA MET A 1 8.39 1.20 15.04
C MET A 1 8.65 1.95 13.74
N ILE A 2 8.01 1.51 12.67
CA ILE A 2 8.12 2.13 11.35
C ILE A 2 7.17 3.35 11.29
N LYS A 3 7.65 4.47 10.72
CA LYS A 3 6.84 5.68 10.57
C LYS A 3 5.91 5.54 9.36
N ILE A 4 4.63 5.88 9.53
CA ILE A 4 3.64 5.85 8.43
C ILE A 4 4.09 6.68 7.23
N ALA A 5 4.66 7.87 7.44
CA ALA A 5 5.17 8.71 6.35
C ALA A 5 6.17 7.97 5.44
N THR A 6 7.08 7.16 6.02
CA THR A 6 8.05 6.37 5.27
C THR A 6 7.38 5.26 4.46
N ILE A 7 6.33 4.63 5.02
CA ILE A 7 5.54 3.61 4.32
C ILE A 7 4.77 4.24 3.16
N THR A 8 4.12 5.39 3.40
CA THR A 8 3.41 6.15 2.36
C THR A 8 4.35 6.51 1.21
N GLU A 9 5.54 7.03 1.50
CA GLU A 9 6.54 7.34 0.47
C GLU A 9 7.01 6.09 -0.29
N SER A 10 7.26 4.97 0.40
CA SER A 10 7.64 3.71 -0.26
C SER A 10 6.55 3.23 -1.24
N ILE A 11 5.29 3.21 -0.78
CA ILE A 11 4.14 2.80 -1.59
C ILE A 11 3.96 3.73 -2.79
N LEU A 12 4.02 5.05 -2.59
CA LEU A 12 3.92 6.03 -3.67
C LEU A 12 5.01 5.85 -4.73
N ASN A 13 6.27 5.67 -4.30
CA ASN A 13 7.39 5.46 -5.22
C ASN A 13 7.22 4.15 -6.00
N LYS A 14 6.75 3.09 -5.35
CA LYS A 14 6.49 1.81 -5.99
C LYS A 14 5.36 1.92 -7.04
N ILE A 15 4.24 2.56 -6.70
CA ILE A 15 3.15 2.82 -7.65
C ILE A 15 3.66 3.63 -8.85
N ARG A 16 4.38 4.72 -8.62
CA ARG A 16 4.96 5.55 -9.68
C ARG A 16 5.93 4.78 -10.57
N SER A 17 6.67 3.81 -10.03
CA SER A 17 7.57 2.97 -10.83
C SER A 17 6.84 1.97 -11.74
N MET A 18 5.58 1.66 -11.44
CA MET A 18 4.75 0.71 -12.21
C MET A 18 3.96 1.38 -13.33
N ILE A 19 3.89 2.71 -13.32
CA ILE A 19 3.21 3.52 -14.33
C ILE A 19 4.27 3.98 -15.33
N GLU A 20 4.00 3.88 -16.63
CA GLU A 20 4.95 4.36 -17.64
C GLU A 20 4.73 5.84 -17.99
N ASN A 21 3.48 6.31 -17.91
CA ASN A 21 3.11 7.69 -18.26
C ASN A 21 3.53 8.68 -17.15
N GLU A 22 4.45 9.59 -17.47
CA GLU A 22 4.96 10.62 -16.53
C GLU A 22 3.88 11.58 -16.04
N GLU A 23 2.94 12.01 -16.88
CA GLU A 23 1.83 12.90 -16.46
C GLU A 23 0.95 12.20 -15.42
N VAL A 24 0.71 10.90 -15.56
CA VAL A 24 -0.05 10.12 -14.57
C VAL A 24 0.74 10.00 -13.27
N LYS A 25 2.06 9.83 -13.31
CA LYS A 25 2.90 9.75 -12.09
C LYS A 25 2.80 11.00 -11.20
N GLU A 26 2.69 12.18 -11.81
CA GLU A 26 2.55 13.44 -11.08
C GLU A 26 1.22 13.54 -10.31
N THR A 27 0.18 12.83 -10.78
CA THR A 27 -1.13 12.77 -10.10
C THR A 27 -1.16 11.77 -8.93
N ILE A 28 -0.15 10.90 -8.80
CA ILE A 28 -0.09 9.89 -7.74
C ILE A 28 0.29 10.56 -6.41
N GLN A 29 -0.68 10.71 -5.52
CA GLN A 29 -0.56 11.34 -4.20
C GLN A 29 -1.28 10.53 -3.14
N GLN A 30 -0.97 10.76 -1.85
CA GLN A 30 -1.49 9.94 -0.74
C GLN A 30 -3.02 9.95 -0.63
N ASP A 31 -3.67 11.02 -1.07
CA ASP A 31 -5.12 11.21 -1.08
C ASP A 31 -5.79 10.64 -2.33
N LEU A 32 -5.01 10.11 -3.29
CA LEU A 32 -5.55 9.49 -4.48
C LEU A 32 -6.42 8.27 -4.10
N PRO A 33 -7.69 8.23 -4.55
CA PRO A 33 -8.56 7.10 -4.29
C PRO A 33 -8.05 5.82 -4.94
N LEU A 34 -8.09 4.70 -4.22
CA LEU A 34 -7.72 3.39 -4.75
C LEU A 34 -8.63 2.97 -5.92
N SER A 35 -9.89 3.42 -5.93
CA SER A 35 -10.83 3.20 -7.04
C SER A 35 -10.42 3.89 -8.34
N LEU A 36 -9.63 4.97 -8.26
CA LEU A 36 -9.04 5.64 -9.42
C LEU A 36 -7.66 5.07 -9.76
N LEU A 37 -6.90 4.62 -8.76
CA LEU A 37 -5.60 4.00 -8.94
C LEU A 37 -5.68 2.60 -9.59
N TRP A 38 -6.59 1.73 -9.14
CA TRP A 38 -6.71 0.36 -9.63
C TRP A 38 -7.04 0.23 -11.11
N PRO A 39 -7.76 1.16 -11.76
CA PRO A 39 -7.87 1.16 -13.22
C PRO A 39 -6.60 1.67 -13.94
N MET A 40 -5.83 2.55 -13.30
CA MET A 40 -4.55 3.04 -13.85
C MET A 40 -3.47 1.96 -13.81
N LEU A 41 -3.53 1.08 -12.82
CA LEU A 41 -2.71 -0.12 -12.71
C LEU A 41 -3.48 -1.28 -13.36
N GLU A 42 -2.98 -1.86 -14.46
CA GLU A 42 -3.62 -3.07 -15.02
C GLU A 42 -3.87 -4.13 -13.92
N SER A 43 -4.93 -4.94 -14.00
CA SER A 43 -5.33 -5.84 -12.89
C SER A 43 -4.19 -6.71 -12.32
N ILE A 44 -3.25 -7.14 -13.17
CA ILE A 44 -2.08 -7.91 -12.73
C ILE A 44 -1.10 -7.07 -11.89
N ARG A 45 -0.93 -5.78 -12.22
CA ARG A 45 -0.08 -4.83 -11.53
C ARG A 45 -0.59 -4.53 -10.12
N VAL A 46 -1.91 -4.54 -9.92
CA VAL A 46 -2.50 -4.41 -8.57
C VAL A 46 -2.06 -5.56 -7.67
N ILE A 47 -2.11 -6.80 -8.17
CA ILE A 47 -1.67 -7.98 -7.42
C ILE A 47 -0.16 -7.92 -7.16
N GLU A 48 0.64 -7.54 -8.15
CA GLU A 48 2.09 -7.37 -7.98
C GLU A 48 2.43 -6.35 -6.90
N LEU A 49 1.71 -5.23 -6.85
CA LEU A 49 1.88 -4.21 -5.82
C LEU A 49 1.57 -4.77 -4.43
N VAL A 50 0.43 -5.44 -4.27
CA VAL A 50 0.01 -6.02 -2.98
C VAL A 50 1.05 -7.04 -2.50
N VAL A 51 1.43 -8.00 -3.35
CA VAL A 51 2.44 -9.01 -3.01
C VAL A 51 3.79 -8.38 -2.67
N ALA A 52 4.17 -7.30 -3.35
CA ALA A 52 5.41 -6.60 -3.04
C ALA A 52 5.37 -5.92 -1.66
N ILE A 53 4.26 -5.27 -1.31
CA ILE A 53 4.06 -4.65 0.01
C ILE A 53 4.07 -5.71 1.11
N GLU A 54 3.32 -6.79 0.92
CA GLU A 54 3.29 -7.91 1.86
C GLU A 54 4.67 -8.49 2.14
N LYS A 55 5.49 -8.67 1.09
CA LYS A 55 6.88 -9.15 1.24
C LYS A 55 7.79 -8.13 1.92
N GLU A 56 7.68 -6.85 1.56
CA GLU A 56 8.55 -5.78 2.08
C GLU A 56 8.35 -5.57 3.58
N TYR A 57 7.09 -5.55 4.03
CA TYR A 57 6.73 -5.34 5.43
C TYR A 57 6.51 -6.65 6.19
N ASP A 58 6.62 -7.78 5.49
CA ASP A 58 6.37 -9.11 6.02
C ASP A 58 4.98 -9.18 6.68
N ILE A 59 3.93 -8.76 5.97
CA ILE A 59 2.54 -8.74 6.45
C ILE A 59 1.63 -9.50 5.49
N ILE A 60 0.38 -9.70 5.88
CA ILE A 60 -0.70 -10.17 4.99
C ILE A 60 -1.74 -9.07 4.95
N LEU A 61 -2.05 -8.58 3.76
CA LEU A 61 -3.12 -7.62 3.55
C LEU A 61 -4.44 -8.38 3.34
N PRO A 62 -5.55 -7.97 3.96
CA PRO A 62 -6.85 -8.58 3.73
C PRO A 62 -7.29 -8.43 2.27
N ASP A 63 -7.88 -9.51 1.74
CA ASP A 63 -8.41 -9.60 0.37
C ASP A 63 -9.44 -8.51 0.05
N GLU A 64 -10.07 -7.93 1.07
CA GLU A 64 -10.99 -6.79 0.97
C GLU A 64 -10.37 -5.60 0.20
N LEU A 65 -9.05 -5.44 0.26
CA LEU A 65 -8.26 -4.43 -0.47
C LEU A 65 -8.48 -4.48 -1.99
N LEU A 66 -8.62 -5.70 -2.51
CA LEU A 66 -8.70 -5.99 -3.94
C LEU A 66 -10.14 -5.90 -4.45
N GLY A 67 -11.12 -5.78 -3.57
CA GLY A 67 -12.54 -5.69 -3.90
C GLY A 67 -13.06 -4.24 -3.98
N HIS A 68 -14.13 -4.04 -4.75
CA HIS A 68 -14.87 -2.77 -4.85
C HIS A 68 -15.52 -2.28 -3.54
N GLY A 69 -15.39 -3.03 -2.44
CA GLY A 69 -15.96 -2.72 -1.11
C GLY A 69 -14.91 -2.48 -0.01
N SER A 70 -13.64 -2.29 -0.38
CA SER A 70 -12.58 -1.97 0.58
C SER A 70 -12.98 -0.77 1.44
N LYS A 71 -12.78 -0.88 2.77
CA LYS A 71 -12.91 0.25 3.70
C LYS A 71 -11.83 1.31 3.48
N TRP A 72 -10.80 0.99 2.71
CA TRP A 72 -9.68 1.87 2.44
C TRP A 72 -9.93 2.63 1.16
N THR A 73 -10.02 3.93 1.33
CA THR A 73 -10.43 4.83 0.26
C THR A 73 -9.24 5.34 -0.54
N THR A 74 -8.09 5.53 0.09
CA THR A 74 -6.92 6.23 -0.46
C THR A 74 -5.61 5.45 -0.30
N ILE A 75 -4.56 5.88 -1.00
CA ILE A 75 -3.18 5.36 -0.80
C ILE A 75 -2.71 5.56 0.65
N GLY A 76 -3.09 6.67 1.29
CA GLY A 76 -2.76 6.96 2.69
C GLY A 76 -3.43 6.00 3.68
N ASP A 77 -4.66 5.56 3.40
CA ASP A 77 -5.35 4.54 4.19
C ASP A 77 -4.63 3.19 4.10
N LEU A 78 -4.24 2.80 2.88
CA LEU A 78 -3.41 1.60 2.65
C LEU A 78 -2.10 1.68 3.42
N ALA A 79 -1.38 2.80 3.35
CA ALA A 79 -0.12 2.98 4.08
C ALA A 79 -0.29 2.92 5.60
N SER A 80 -1.40 3.48 6.10
CA SER A 80 -1.75 3.45 7.52
C SER A 80 -2.00 2.03 8.00
N GLU A 81 -2.72 1.22 7.23
CA GLU A 81 -2.97 -0.18 7.55
C GLU A 81 -1.71 -1.02 7.49
N VAL A 82 -0.89 -0.86 6.44
CA VAL A 82 0.41 -1.53 6.32
C VAL A 82 1.27 -1.24 7.55
N GLY A 83 1.31 0.03 7.97
CA GLY A 83 2.03 0.41 9.19
C GLY A 83 1.43 -0.17 10.46
N ARG A 84 0.10 -0.26 10.58
CA ARG A 84 -0.57 -0.91 11.71
C ARG A 84 -0.15 -2.38 11.80
N LEU A 85 -0.27 -3.13 10.70
CA LEU A 85 0.06 -4.56 10.62
C LEU A 85 1.56 -4.82 10.86
N ALA A 86 2.43 -4.02 10.26
CA ALA A 86 3.87 -4.15 10.43
C ALA A 86 4.30 -3.93 11.89
N ASN A 87 3.73 -2.89 12.53
CA ASN A 87 4.00 -2.62 13.95
C ASN A 87 3.40 -3.68 14.88
N GLU A 88 2.22 -4.23 14.57
CA GLU A 88 1.63 -5.35 15.31
C GLU A 88 2.51 -6.60 15.23
N LYS A 89 3.01 -6.93 14.04
CA LYS A 89 3.94 -8.05 13.87
C LYS A 89 5.27 -7.84 14.61
N GLU A 90 5.84 -6.63 14.59
CA GLU A 90 7.04 -6.28 15.35
C GLU A 90 6.84 -6.52 16.86
N ARG A 91 5.65 -6.17 17.38
CA ARG A 91 5.26 -6.42 18.78
C ARG A 91 5.08 -7.90 19.07
N SER A 92 4.40 -8.66 18.21
CA SER A 92 4.23 -10.11 18.39
C SER A 92 5.55 -10.88 18.32
N ARG A 93 6.55 -10.36 17.59
CA ARG A 93 7.92 -10.90 17.53
C ARG A 93 8.77 -10.58 18.76
N SER A 94 8.37 -9.57 19.53
CA SER A 94 9.05 -9.16 20.76
C SER A 94 8.14 -9.42 21.98
N PRO A 95 7.79 -10.68 22.31
CA PRO A 95 7.07 -10.98 23.52
C PRO A 95 8.03 -10.81 24.72
N GLY A 96 8.02 -9.62 25.31
CA GLY A 96 8.68 -9.36 26.60
C GLY A 96 10.14 -8.91 26.50
N ILE A 97 10.34 -7.64 26.85
CA ILE A 97 11.24 -7.32 27.97
C ILE A 97 10.34 -7.26 29.21
#